data_AF-A0A925EBJ5-F1
#
_entry.id   AF-A0A925EBJ5-F1
#
_cell.length_a   1.000
_cell.length_b   1.000
_cell.length_c   1.000
_cell.angle_alpha   90.00
_cell.angle_beta   90.00
_cell.angle_gamma   90.00
#
_symmetry.space_group_name_H-M   'P 1'
#
loop_
_entity.id
_entity.type
_entity.pdbx_description
1 polymer ?
#
loop_
_entity_poly.entity_id
_entity_poly.type
_entity_poly.pdbx_seq_one_letter_code
_entity_poly.pdbx_strand_id
1 'polypeptide(L)' 'QGGSLKEISEKAMNKDCGILVNVSRAIIYASSGDDFAEKARVIAEQYQQEMRNYLP' A
#
# COMPACT_ATOMS: atom_id res chain seq x y z
N GLN A 1 -5.79 5.34 -7.37
CA GLN A 1 -5.78 5.13 -8.84
C GLN A 1 -5.98 3.64 -9.06
N GLY A 2 -6.81 3.25 -10.03
CA GLY A 2 -7.40 1.90 -10.15
C GLY A 2 -6.45 0.77 -10.58
N GLY A 3 -5.26 0.68 -9.99
CA GLY A 3 -4.39 -0.50 -10.11
C GLY A 3 -4.67 -1.47 -8.97
N SER A 4 -4.93 -2.73 -9.28
CA SER A 4 -5.03 -3.80 -8.28
C SER A 4 -3.61 -4.15 -7.81
N LEU A 5 -3.34 -4.02 -6.51
CA LEU A 5 -2.04 -4.38 -5.92
C LEU A 5 -1.68 -5.83 -6.24
N LYS A 6 -2.69 -6.71 -6.22
CA LYS A 6 -2.58 -8.11 -6.62
C LYS A 6 -2.07 -8.26 -8.06
N GLU A 7 -2.74 -7.64 -9.03
CA GLU A 7 -2.37 -7.80 -10.44
C GLU A 7 -0.99 -7.22 -10.75
N ILE A 8 -0.61 -6.12 -10.09
CA ILE A 8 0.72 -5.53 -10.26
C ILE A 8 1.78 -6.46 -9.65
N SER A 9 1.52 -7.02 -8.47
CA SER A 9 2.45 -7.94 -7.81
C SER A 9 2.64 -9.23 -8.60
N GLU A 10 1.57 -9.81 -9.15
CA GLU A 10 1.64 -11.00 -10.00
C GLU A 10 2.42 -10.77 -11.31
N LYS A 11 2.36 -9.55 -11.87
CA LYS A 11 2.97 -9.23 -13.17
C LYS A 11 4.39 -8.65 -13.09
N ALA A 12 4.68 -7.87 -12.04
CA ALA A 12 5.89 -7.04 -11.99
C ALA A 12 6.95 -7.57 -11.01
N MET A 13 6.58 -8.45 -10.08
CA MET A 13 7.51 -8.98 -9.09
C MET A 13 8.32 -10.14 -9.69
N ASN A 14 9.62 -10.18 -9.42
CA ASN A 14 10.48 -11.28 -9.82
C ASN A 14 11.32 -11.75 -8.62
N LYS A 15 12.10 -12.82 -8.81
CA LYS A 15 12.88 -13.44 -7.72
C LYS A 15 14.02 -12.55 -7.20
N ASP A 16 14.41 -11.55 -7.98
CA ASP A 16 15.63 -10.77 -7.75
C ASP A 16 15.34 -9.34 -7.25
N CYS A 17 14.15 -8.81 -7.51
CA CYS A 17 13.74 -7.48 -7.05
C CYS A 17 12.25 -7.43 -6.65
N GLY A 18 11.99 -6.72 -5.54
CA GLY A 18 10.64 -6.35 -5.13
C GLY A 18 10.09 -5.16 -5.92
N ILE A 19 8.79 -4.89 -5.74
CA ILE A 19 8.11 -3.73 -6.33
C ILE A 19 8.04 -2.57 -5.32
N LEU A 20 8.34 -1.34 -5.76
CA LEU A 20 8.08 -0.13 -4.97
C LEU A 20 6.71 0.43 -5.31
N VAL A 21 5.74 0.24 -4.41
CA VAL A 21 4.37 0.71 -4.61
C VAL A 21 4.17 2.04 -3.88
N ASN A 22 3.77 3.07 -4.62
CA ASN A 22 3.42 4.37 -4.04
C ASN A 22 1.93 4.41 -3.66
N VAL A 23 1.66 4.66 -2.38
CA VAL A 23 0.32 4.87 -1.84
C VAL A 23 0.23 6.26 -1.21
N SER A 24 -0.02 7.29 -2.03
CA SER A 24 -0.04 8.69 -1.56
C SER A 24 -1.43 9.12 -1.09
N ARG A 25 -2.38 9.28 -2.02
CA ARG A 25 -3.71 9.87 -1.73
C ARG A 25 -4.51 9.11 -0.67
N ALA A 26 -4.39 7.79 -0.62
CA ALA A 26 -5.11 7.00 0.39
C ALA A 26 -4.61 7.31 1.82
N ILE A 27 -3.32 7.61 1.97
CA ILE A 27 -2.72 7.97 3.27
C ILE A 27 -2.94 9.46 3.57
N ILE A 28 -2.67 10.34 2.59
CA ILE A 28 -2.79 11.80 2.76
C ILE A 28 -4.23 12.25 3.05
N TYR A 29 -5.22 11.51 2.53
CA TYR A 29 -6.64 11.80 2.76
C TYR A 29 -7.30 10.79 3.72
N ALA A 30 -6.51 10.10 4.55
CA ALA A 30 -7.05 9.14 5.54
C ALA A 30 -7.92 9.82 6.60
N SER A 31 -7.68 11.10 6.89
CA SER A 31 -8.57 11.97 7.67
C SER A 31 -8.29 13.44 7.34
N SER A 32 -9.23 14.31 7.69
CA SER A 32 -9.07 15.77 7.69
C SER A 32 -9.14 16.38 9.10
N GLY A 33 -9.14 15.55 10.15
CA GLY A 33 -9.23 15.98 11.56
C GLY A 33 -7.99 15.61 12.39
N ASP A 34 -8.07 15.83 13.71
CA ASP A 34 -6.98 15.61 14.66
C ASP A 34 -6.55 14.13 14.78
N ASP A 35 -7.38 13.21 14.29
CA ASP A 35 -7.09 11.76 14.23
C ASP A 35 -6.27 11.35 13.00
N PHE A 36 -5.83 12.31 12.17
CA PHE A 36 -5.05 12.05 10.95
C PHE A 36 -3.88 11.10 11.17
N ALA A 37 -3.07 11.30 12.21
CA ALA A 37 -1.91 10.46 12.47
C ALA A 37 -2.31 8.98 12.68
N GLU A 38 -3.38 8.74 13.42
CA GLU A 38 -3.87 7.38 13.68
C GLU A 38 -4.51 6.77 12.43
N LYS A 39 -5.32 7.54 11.70
CA LYS A 39 -5.94 7.06 10.45
C LYS A 39 -4.91 6.77 9.37
N ALA A 40 -3.92 7.65 9.19
CA ALA A 40 -2.82 7.45 8.26
C ALA A 40 -2.02 6.19 8.60
N ARG A 41 -1.73 5.96 9.89
CA ARG A 41 -1.06 4.74 10.38
C ARG A 41 -1.85 3.48 10.03
N VAL A 42 -3.15 3.47 10.31
CA VAL A 42 -4.03 2.32 10.02
C VAL A 42 -4.07 2.00 8.53
N ILE A 43 -4.23 3.01 7.67
CA ILE A 43 -4.24 2.81 6.21
C ILE A 43 -2.88 2.30 5.72
N ALA A 44 -1.78 2.90 6.19
CA ALA A 44 -0.44 2.46 5.83
C ALA A 44 -0.18 1.00 6.25
N GLU A 45 -0.62 0.62 7.45
CA GLU A 45 -0.49 -0.74 7.98
C GLU A 45 -1.30 -1.75 7.14
N GLN A 46 -2.53 -1.41 6.73
CA GLN A 46 -3.33 -2.26 5.85
C GLN A 46 -2.63 -2.54 4.52
N TYR A 47 -2.09 -1.51 3.87
CA TYR A 47 -1.33 -1.67 2.63
C TYR A 47 -0.06 -2.50 2.83
N GLN A 48 0.66 -2.29 3.93
CA GLN A 48 1.87 -3.06 4.25
C GLN A 48 1.54 -4.55 4.46
N GLN A 49 0.44 -4.85 5.16
CA GLN A 49 -0.02 -6.23 5.37
C GLN A 49 -0.48 -6.87 4.06
N GLU A 50 -1.18 -6.14 3.20
CA GLU A 50 -1.58 -6.63 1.88
C GLU A 50 -0.35 -6.94 1.02
N MET A 51 0.63 -6.03 0.95
CA MET A 51 1.89 -6.21 0.22
C MET A 51 2.68 -7.42 0.71
N ARG A 52 2.67 -7.69 2.03
CA ARG A 52 3.36 -8.85 2.62
C ARG A 52 2.87 -10.18 2.04
N ASN A 53 1.61 -10.28 1.65
CA ASN A 53 1.06 -11.52 1.07
C ASN A 53 1.62 -11.84 -0.32
N TYR A 54 2.27 -10.87 -0.96
CA TYR A 54 2.85 -11.05 -2.28
C TYR A 54 4.36 -11.29 -2.22
N LEU A 55 5.07 -10.81 -1.21
CA LEU A 55 6.52 -11.01 -1.14
C LEU A 55 6.88 -12.52 -1.13
N PRO A 56 7.86 -12.94 -1.95
CA PRO A 56 8.30 -14.34 -2.03
C PRO A 56 9.04 -14.82 -0.77
#